data_AF-A0A381NL44-F1
#
_entry.id   AF-A0A381NL44-F1
#
_cell.length_a   1.000
_cell.length_b   1.000
_cell.length_c   1.000
_cell.angle_alpha   90.00
_cell.angle_beta   90.00
_cell.angle_gamma   90.00
#
_symmetry.space_group_name_H-M   'P 1'
#
loop_
_entity.id
_entity.type
_entity.pdbx_description
1 polymer ?
#
loop_
_entity_poly.entity_id
_entity_poly.type
_entity_poly.pdbx_seq_one_letter_code
_entity_poly.pdbx_strand_id
1 'polypeptide(L)'
;MLRTTLLVTSVISVKELELQADCFGGAWVASAGARGVLQPAAQGETLDALILAGDPAATWFRPDLHGTSDDRLTAFIVGTLQGTPSCTSPSFFALFAPPSE
;
A
#
# COMPACT_ATOMS: atom_id res chain seq x y z
N MET A 1 -32.63 -24.69 -0.03
CA MET A 1 -31.28 -24.39 0.50
C MET A 1 -30.98 -22.93 0.19
N LEU A 2 -31.21 -22.03 1.14
CA LEU A 2 -30.88 -20.61 0.99
C LEU A 2 -29.38 -20.47 1.28
N ARG A 3 -28.57 -20.14 0.28
CA ARG A 3 -27.21 -19.64 0.50
C ARG A 3 -27.35 -18.25 1.10
N THR A 4 -27.19 -18.15 2.41
CA THR A 4 -26.99 -16.88 3.10
C THR A 4 -25.65 -16.33 2.63
N THR A 5 -25.66 -15.44 1.64
CA THR A 5 -24.51 -14.60 1.34
C THR A 5 -24.37 -13.65 2.52
N LEU A 6 -23.50 -14.01 3.47
CA LEU A 6 -23.07 -13.07 4.49
C LEU A 6 -22.39 -11.93 3.74
N LEU A 7 -23.06 -10.78 3.65
CA LEU A 7 -22.40 -9.52 3.34
C LEU A 7 -21.50 -9.22 4.54
N VAL A 8 -20.31 -9.83 4.56
CA VAL A 8 -19.22 -9.34 5.38
C VAL A 8 -18.94 -7.96 4.79
N THR A 9 -19.42 -6.92 5.47
CA THR A 9 -18.84 -5.61 5.32
C THR A 9 -17.40 -5.78 5.74
N SER A 10 -16.50 -5.97 4.79
CA SER A 10 -15.07 -6.07 5.08
C SER A 10 -14.66 -4.75 5.70
N VAL A 11 -14.56 -4.73 7.03
CA VAL A 11 -14.02 -3.59 7.75
C VAL A 11 -12.54 -3.57 7.41
N ILE A 12 -12.10 -2.55 6.68
CA ILE A 12 -10.68 -2.29 6.39
C ILE A 12 -9.96 -2.10 7.73
N SER A 13 -8.96 -2.92 8.00
CA SER A 13 -8.09 -2.80 9.16
C SER A 13 -7.20 -1.56 9.08
N VAL A 14 -6.58 -1.16 10.20
CA VAL A 14 -5.61 -0.05 10.22
C VAL A 14 -4.47 -0.33 9.25
N LYS A 15 -3.91 -1.55 9.25
CA LYS A 15 -2.87 -1.97 8.29
C LYS A 15 -3.31 -1.82 6.84
N GLU A 16 -4.49 -2.31 6.49
CA GLU A 16 -4.99 -2.19 5.12
C GLU A 16 -5.22 -0.74 4.70
N LEU A 17 -5.65 0.12 5.61
CA LEU A 17 -5.83 1.55 5.35
C LEU A 17 -4.49 2.27 5.12
N GLU A 18 -3.48 1.98 5.95
CA GLU A 18 -2.13 2.55 5.83
C GLU A 18 -1.45 2.10 4.53
N LEU A 19 -1.55 0.81 4.18
CA LEU A 19 -1.03 0.31 2.91
C LEU A 19 -1.78 0.87 1.70
N GLN A 20 -3.10 1.05 1.80
CA GLN A 20 -3.86 1.75 0.78
C GLN A 20 -3.37 3.19 0.59
N ALA A 21 -3.02 3.89 1.67
CA ALA A 21 -2.44 5.24 1.59
C ALA A 21 -1.09 5.22 0.85
N ASP A 22 -0.23 4.24 1.10
CA ASP A 22 1.03 4.07 0.36
C ASP A 22 0.78 3.82 -1.14
N CYS A 23 -0.24 3.02 -1.50
CA CYS A 23 -0.65 2.83 -2.89
C CYS A 23 -1.09 4.15 -3.54
N PHE A 24 -1.93 4.94 -2.87
CA PHE A 24 -2.31 6.25 -3.39
C PHE A 24 -1.10 7.20 -3.49
N GLY A 25 -0.14 7.11 -2.58
CA GLY A 25 1.14 7.83 -2.65
C GLY A 25 1.91 7.50 -3.93
N GLY A 26 2.05 6.21 -4.27
CA GLY A 26 2.69 5.77 -5.51
C GLY A 26 1.97 6.27 -6.77
N ALA A 27 0.64 6.16 -6.79
CA ALA A 27 -0.16 6.67 -7.92
C ALA A 27 -0.03 8.20 -8.08
N TRP A 28 0.05 8.94 -6.98
CA TRP A 28 0.31 10.36 -7.01
C TRP A 28 1.71 10.68 -7.54
N VAL A 29 2.75 9.95 -7.11
CA VAL A 29 4.13 10.15 -7.59
C VAL A 29 4.21 9.92 -9.10
N ALA A 30 3.59 8.86 -9.62
CA ALA A 30 3.50 8.63 -11.07
C ALA A 30 2.82 9.79 -11.81
N SER A 31 1.67 10.28 -11.31
CA SER A 31 0.97 11.43 -11.89
C SER A 31 1.82 12.71 -11.82
N ALA A 32 2.45 12.97 -10.67
CA ALA A 32 3.25 14.16 -10.44
C ALA A 32 4.52 14.18 -11.31
N GLY A 33 5.17 13.03 -11.48
CA GLY A 33 6.29 12.85 -12.39
C GLY A 33 5.89 13.10 -13.85
N ALA A 34 4.76 12.54 -14.30
CA ALA A 34 4.25 12.75 -15.65
C ALA A 34 3.89 14.23 -15.94
N ARG A 35 3.50 15.00 -14.91
CA ARG A 35 3.24 16.44 -15.01
C ARG A 35 4.51 17.30 -14.88
N GLY A 36 5.67 16.70 -14.63
CA GLY A 36 6.93 17.42 -14.45
C GLY A 36 6.99 18.28 -13.18
N VAL A 37 6.21 17.94 -12.14
CA VAL A 37 6.21 18.70 -10.87
C VAL A 37 7.12 18.09 -9.80
N LEU A 38 7.71 16.93 -10.09
CA LEU A 38 8.71 16.29 -9.24
C LEU A 38 10.12 16.60 -9.72
N GLN A 39 11.06 16.66 -8.78
CA GLN A 39 12.47 16.61 -9.12
C GLN A 39 12.80 15.23 -9.72
N PRO A 40 13.77 15.12 -10.65
CA PRO A 40 14.09 13.86 -11.31
C PRO A 40 14.40 12.68 -10.36
N ALA A 41 14.98 12.95 -9.19
CA ALA A 41 15.36 11.92 -8.22
C ALA A 41 14.24 11.55 -7.23
N ALA A 42 13.18 12.34 -7.12
CA ALA A 42 12.22 12.26 -6.02
C ALA A 42 11.54 10.87 -5.89
N GLN A 43 11.28 10.21 -7.02
CA GLN A 43 10.72 8.87 -7.02
C GLN A 43 11.70 7.84 -6.45
N GLY A 44 12.96 7.86 -6.89
CA GLY A 44 14.01 6.97 -6.37
C GLY A 44 14.26 7.21 -4.89
N GLU A 45 14.37 8.48 -4.49
CA GLU A 45 14.55 8.87 -3.08
C GLU A 45 13.39 8.41 -2.18
N THR A 46 12.16 8.36 -2.71
CA THR A 46 11.00 7.83 -1.97
C THR A 46 11.13 6.31 -1.75
N LEU A 47 11.56 5.56 -2.78
CA LEU A 47 11.79 4.11 -2.65
C LEU A 47 12.93 3.83 -1.68
N ASP A 48 14.05 4.56 -1.79
CA ASP A 48 15.19 4.44 -0.88
C ASP A 48 14.79 4.76 0.56
N ALA A 49 13.94 5.78 0.77
CA ALA A 49 13.44 6.13 2.10
C ALA A 49 12.55 5.04 2.69
N LEU A 50 11.69 4.39 1.89
CA LEU A 50 10.88 3.25 2.35
C LEU A 50 11.76 2.08 2.76
N ILE A 51 12.75 1.74 1.95
CA ILE A 51 13.71 0.65 2.23
C ILE A 51 14.53 0.95 3.48
N LEU A 52 15.05 2.18 3.61
CA LEU A 52 15.89 2.59 4.73
C LEU A 52 15.11 2.69 6.05
N ALA A 53 13.82 3.04 5.98
CA ALA A 53 12.95 3.09 7.15
C ALA A 53 12.89 1.71 7.83
N GLY A 54 12.85 0.62 7.05
CA GLY A 54 12.84 -0.75 7.56
C GLY A 54 11.72 -1.00 8.57
N ASP A 55 11.97 -1.95 9.48
CA ASP A 55 11.02 -2.35 10.53
C ASP A 55 11.62 -2.25 11.95
N PRO A 56 12.07 -1.07 12.40
CA PRO A 56 12.66 -0.91 13.73
C PRO A 56 11.62 -1.12 14.83
N ALA A 57 12.07 -1.50 16.03
CA ALA A 57 11.18 -1.84 17.15
C ALA A 57 10.37 -0.65 17.75
N ALA A 58 10.54 0.56 17.22
CA ALA A 58 9.81 1.72 17.69
C ALA A 58 8.32 1.61 17.33
N THR A 59 7.44 2.10 18.20
CA THR A 59 5.98 1.98 18.06
C THR A 59 5.41 2.53 16.75
N TRP A 60 6.07 3.53 16.16
CA TRP A 60 5.71 4.10 14.87
C TRP A 60 5.87 3.13 13.69
N PHE A 61 6.72 2.12 13.80
CA PHE A 61 7.04 1.18 12.72
C PHE A 61 6.43 -0.20 12.96
N ARG A 62 5.35 -0.25 13.75
CA ARG A 62 4.67 -1.49 14.09
C ARG A 62 4.10 -2.17 12.84
N PRO A 63 4.58 -3.37 12.45
CA PRO A 63 4.17 -4.01 11.19
C PRO A 63 2.70 -4.45 11.16
N ASP A 64 2.09 -4.64 12.34
CA ASP A 64 0.67 -4.97 12.47
C ASP A 64 -0.25 -3.74 12.29
N LEU A 65 0.30 -2.52 12.26
CA LEU A 65 -0.44 -1.27 12.04
C LEU A 65 -0.10 -0.60 10.71
N HIS A 66 1.17 -0.51 10.33
CA HIS A 66 1.59 0.18 9.09
C HIS A 66 2.02 -0.78 7.97
N GLY A 67 2.08 -2.08 8.25
CA GLY A 67 2.75 -3.06 7.39
C GLY A 67 4.26 -3.08 7.59
N THR A 68 4.89 -4.12 7.04
CA THR A 68 6.36 -4.18 6.97
C THR A 68 6.89 -3.19 5.93
N SER A 69 8.18 -2.88 5.96
CA SER A 69 8.86 -2.12 4.89
C SER A 69 8.56 -2.70 3.50
N ASP A 70 8.56 -4.02 3.36
CA ASP A 70 8.24 -4.71 2.10
C ASP A 70 6.76 -4.56 1.70
N ASP A 71 5.83 -4.63 2.66
CA ASP A 71 4.40 -4.37 2.41
C ASP A 71 4.22 -2.95 1.86
N ARG A 72 4.84 -1.96 2.50
CA ARG A 72 4.74 -0.54 2.15
C ARG A 72 5.37 -0.25 0.78
N LEU A 73 6.55 -0.81 0.50
CA LEU A 73 7.20 -0.72 -0.79
C LEU A 73 6.34 -1.36 -1.89
N THR A 74 5.79 -2.54 -1.63
CA THR A 74 4.91 -3.26 -2.57
C THR A 74 3.66 -2.43 -2.87
N ALA A 75 3.00 -1.89 -1.86
CA ALA A 75 1.81 -1.05 -2.03
C ALA A 75 2.11 0.20 -2.86
N PHE A 76 3.21 0.89 -2.56
CA PHE A 76 3.65 2.06 -3.31
C PHE A 76 3.95 1.73 -4.78
N ILE A 77 4.61 0.60 -5.05
CA ILE A 77 4.91 0.15 -6.42
C ILE A 77 3.61 -0.19 -7.17
N VAL A 78 2.64 -0.85 -6.54
CA VAL A 78 1.34 -1.15 -7.15
C VAL A 78 0.67 0.15 -7.62
N GLY A 79 0.59 1.16 -6.76
CA GLY A 79 0.00 2.45 -7.12
C GLY A 79 0.77 3.16 -8.24
N THR A 80 2.10 3.12 -8.18
CA THR A 80 2.98 3.70 -9.20
C THR A 80 2.75 3.10 -10.59
N LEU A 81 2.60 1.77 -10.67
CA LEU A 81 2.50 1.05 -11.94
C LEU A 81 1.07 0.91 -12.45
N GLN A 82 0.08 0.82 -11.55
CA GLN A 82 -1.30 0.46 -11.89
C GLN A 82 -2.30 1.59 -11.65
N GLY A 83 -1.88 2.69 -11.02
CA GLY A 83 -2.70 3.87 -10.76
C GLY A 83 -3.79 3.66 -9.70
N THR A 84 -4.57 4.72 -9.45
CA THR A 84 -5.54 4.77 -8.35
C THR A 84 -6.65 3.69 -8.37
N PRO A 85 -7.13 3.16 -9.51
CA PRO A 85 -8.15 2.11 -9.49
C PRO A 85 -7.67 0.81 -8.83
N SER A 86 -6.36 0.54 -8.84
CA SER A 86 -5.79 -0.65 -8.20
C SER A 86 -5.89 -0.60 -6.67
N CYS A 87 -5.71 0.57 -6.06
CA CYS A 87 -5.63 0.78 -4.61
C CYS A 87 -6.92 0.49 -3.83
N THR A 88 -8.05 0.34 -4.53
CA THR A 88 -9.35 -0.03 -3.93
C THR A 88 -9.84 -1.40 -4.40
N SER A 89 -9.04 -2.13 -5.17
CA SER A 89 -9.43 -3.43 -5.70
C SER A 89 -9.32 -4.53 -4.64
N PRO A 90 -10.18 -5.57 -4.67
CA PRO A 90 -10.00 -6.74 -3.80
C PRO A 90 -8.62 -7.39 -3.97
N SER A 91 -8.09 -7.37 -5.19
CA SER A 91 -6.76 -7.92 -5.51
C SER A 91 -5.63 -7.19 -4.79
N PHE A 92 -5.76 -5.89 -4.56
CA PHE A 92 -4.78 -5.12 -3.80
C PHE A 92 -4.71 -5.58 -2.34
N PHE A 93 -5.86 -5.67 -1.67
CA PHE A 93 -5.90 -6.12 -0.27
C PHE A 93 -5.44 -7.58 -0.12
N ALA A 94 -5.71 -8.42 -1.12
CA ALA A 94 -5.28 -9.81 -1.13
C ALA A 94 -3.74 -9.99 -1.15
N LEU A 95 -2.97 -8.99 -1.56
CA LEU A 95 -1.49 -9.05 -1.53
C LEU A 95 -0.93 -9.10 -0.10
N PHE A 96 -1.67 -8.56 0.87
CA PHE A 96 -1.21 -8.39 2.25
C PHE A 96 -1.99 -9.25 3.24
N ALA A 97 -2.92 -10.07 2.73
CA ALA A 97 -3.62 -11.04 3.53
C ALA A 97 -2.63 -12.10 4.05
N PRO A 98 -2.78 -12.58 5.29
CA PRO A 98 -1.99 -13.71 5.75
C PRO A 98 -2.19 -14.91 4.81
N PRO A 99 -1.18 -15.78 4.64
CA PRO A 99 -1.31 -16.98 3.83
C PRO A 99 -2.52 -17.79 4.28
N SER A 100 -3.34 -18.27 3.34
CA SER A 100 -4.39 -19.24 3.64
C SER A 100 -3.72 -20.54 4.08
N GLU A 101 -4.07 -21.05 5.26
CA GLU A 101 -3.70 -22.40 5.71
C GLU A 101 -4.28 -23.50 4.79
#